data_AF-W9W7Y2-F1
#
_entry.id   AF-W9W7Y2-F1
#
_cell.length_a   1.000
_cell.length_b   1.000
_cell.length_c   1.000
_cell.angle_alpha   90.00
_cell.angle_beta   90.00
_cell.angle_gamma   90.00
#
_symmetry.space_group_name_H-M   'P 1'
#
loop_
_entity.id
_entity.type
_entity.pdbx_description
1 polymer ?
#
loop_
_entity_poly.entity_id
_entity_poly.type
_entity_poly.pdbx_seq_one_letter_code
_entity_poly.pdbx_strand_id
1 'polypeptide(L)'
;MDENNPLLALADLSRLLLMAMIWVAGIVLFVNIRVSTVYDAFYTSSVTAGAAVFDGSFAKAMVAAFNGSITYQILAFSNTFVTNTQFSVRSTPVSCAAQYDSYIFPGAMWSLNVTLPANSSDETVVKIENSPAIQIDFNQSIANGDSFLPHDCTVYGEDGSNVGIELCLAKSKVSSGWMIAGVTVCTQVLDGSCLSFARDPLQINTTFSLYSLTASTACMRSNNSIISVTHIGEPTLQDIDMDGLSLALGWLLNYTAQGIPAMASLVFMFSNGDTDPNDRHDWSTASDLSLKSILAFSVWLFSVNNGGDPLKPTRRLPSEFETSASLCRPLEKVIVDRGAFIAYIVLQSTVLLFFWIVVIWRWTQTTLLQESSSYPLVDFAAKFVRNEVVAQPDQIWEVEKDFLRDAGSSDVIEVLMDARVVRQG
;
A
#
# COMPACT_ATOMS: atom_id res chain seq x y z
N MET A 1 58.67 -30.50 -7.79
CA MET A 1 58.01 -29.39 -8.52
C MET A 1 56.64 -29.94 -8.85
N ASP A 2 55.67 -29.63 -8.00
CA ASP A 2 54.32 -30.18 -8.10
C ASP A 2 53.60 -29.59 -9.31
N GLU A 3 53.29 -30.44 -10.29
CA GLU A 3 52.40 -30.10 -11.38
C GLU A 3 51.00 -29.84 -10.80
N ASN A 4 50.64 -28.56 -10.76
CA ASN A 4 49.30 -28.07 -10.48
C ASN A 4 48.31 -28.78 -11.40
N ASN A 5 47.58 -29.75 -10.87
CA ASN A 5 46.55 -30.48 -11.60
C ASN A 5 45.36 -29.53 -11.85
N PRO A 6 45.18 -28.99 -13.08
CA PRO A 6 44.19 -27.94 -13.34
C PRO A 6 42.74 -28.43 -13.11
N LEU A 7 42.54 -29.75 -13.18
CA LEU A 7 41.29 -30.44 -12.86
C LEU A 7 40.90 -30.36 -11.38
N LEU A 8 41.88 -30.32 -10.46
CA LEU A 8 41.61 -30.23 -9.02
C LEU A 8 41.18 -28.80 -8.64
N ALA A 9 41.86 -27.79 -9.21
CA ALA A 9 41.52 -26.38 -9.02
C ALA A 9 40.12 -26.03 -9.59
N LEU A 10 39.74 -26.62 -10.73
CA LEU A 10 38.40 -26.47 -11.31
C LEU A 10 37.31 -27.08 -10.42
N ALA A 11 37.59 -28.23 -9.80
CA ALA A 11 36.65 -28.89 -8.89
C ALA A 11 36.40 -28.06 -7.63
N ASP A 12 37.44 -27.47 -7.03
CA ASP A 12 37.31 -26.64 -5.83
C ASP A 12 36.62 -25.29 -6.14
N LEU A 13 36.91 -24.68 -7.29
CA LEU A 13 36.22 -23.48 -7.76
C LEU A 13 34.71 -23.74 -7.97
N SER A 14 34.35 -24.88 -8.56
CA SER A 14 32.95 -25.25 -8.80
C SER A 14 32.16 -25.47 -7.50
N ARG A 15 32.80 -26.03 -6.47
CA ARG A 15 32.20 -26.21 -5.13
C ARG A 15 31.96 -24.88 -4.43
N LEU A 16 32.92 -23.96 -4.51
CA LEU A 16 32.77 -22.60 -3.98
C LEU A 16 31.64 -21.84 -4.69
N LEU A 17 31.54 -21.96 -6.01
CA LEU A 17 30.46 -21.36 -6.80
C LEU A 17 29.08 -21.92 -6.44
N LEU A 18 28.95 -23.23 -6.23
CA LEU A 18 27.69 -23.86 -5.82
C LEU A 18 27.27 -23.43 -4.41
N MET A 19 28.21 -23.40 -3.46
CA MET A 19 27.96 -22.90 -2.12
C MET A 19 27.51 -21.44 -2.17
N ALA A 20 28.19 -20.60 -2.94
CA ALA A 20 27.79 -19.21 -3.14
C ALA A 20 26.39 -19.09 -3.78
N MET A 21 26.05 -19.91 -4.77
CA MET A 21 24.73 -19.91 -5.40
C MET A 21 23.59 -20.30 -4.45
N ILE A 22 23.81 -21.29 -3.56
CA ILE A 22 22.83 -21.67 -2.52
C ILE A 22 22.59 -20.51 -1.56
N TRP A 23 23.66 -19.84 -1.13
CA TRP A 23 23.59 -18.67 -0.25
C TRP A 23 22.90 -17.49 -0.92
N VAL A 24 23.25 -17.19 -2.18
CA VAL A 24 22.61 -16.13 -2.97
C VAL A 24 21.14 -16.44 -3.19
N ALA A 25 20.77 -17.69 -3.49
CA ALA A 25 19.37 -18.09 -3.60
C ALA A 25 18.61 -17.84 -2.29
N GLY A 26 19.18 -18.24 -1.15
CA GLY A 26 18.63 -17.95 0.16
C GLY A 26 18.40 -16.45 0.35
N ILE A 27 19.41 -15.62 0.13
CA ILE A 27 19.32 -14.15 0.23
C ILE A 27 18.22 -13.61 -0.68
N VAL A 28 18.14 -14.04 -1.93
CA VAL A 28 17.12 -13.60 -2.90
C VAL A 28 15.70 -13.86 -2.40
N LEU A 29 15.45 -15.00 -1.72
CA LEU A 29 14.14 -15.29 -1.13
C LEU A 29 13.77 -14.28 -0.02
N PHE A 30 14.75 -13.83 0.76
CA PHE A 30 14.55 -12.93 1.91
C PHE A 30 14.59 -11.44 1.54
N VAL A 31 15.16 -11.07 0.38
CA VAL A 31 15.38 -9.66 -0.03
C VAL A 31 14.09 -8.84 -0.14
N ASN A 32 12.92 -9.47 -0.31
CA ASN A 32 11.64 -8.77 -0.44
C ASN A 32 10.51 -9.46 0.34
N ILE A 33 10.79 -9.91 1.56
CA ILE A 33 9.72 -10.33 2.46
C ILE A 33 8.98 -9.11 3.00
N ARG A 34 7.65 -9.12 2.88
CA ARG A 34 6.78 -8.13 3.50
C ARG A 34 5.84 -8.83 4.47
N VAL A 35 5.76 -8.34 5.69
CA VAL A 35 4.71 -8.75 6.62
C VAL A 35 3.48 -7.91 6.32
N SER A 36 2.34 -8.57 6.13
CA SER A 36 1.06 -7.90 5.88
C SER A 36 0.00 -8.48 6.80
N THR A 37 -0.84 -7.59 7.34
CA THR A 37 -1.98 -7.98 8.14
C THR A 37 -3.10 -8.47 7.23
N VAL A 38 -3.49 -9.72 7.41
CA VAL A 38 -4.61 -10.35 6.72
C VAL A 38 -5.73 -10.56 7.73
N TYR A 39 -6.94 -10.23 7.33
CA TYR A 39 -8.13 -10.33 8.17
C TYR A 39 -8.84 -11.65 7.88
N ASP A 40 -8.76 -12.59 8.83
CA ASP A 40 -9.42 -13.89 8.70
C ASP A 40 -10.84 -13.83 9.26
N ALA A 41 -11.83 -14.02 8.40
CA ALA A 41 -13.24 -13.87 8.73
C ALA A 41 -13.79 -15.11 9.45
N PHE A 42 -14.42 -14.91 10.60
CA PHE A 42 -15.08 -15.99 11.35
C PHE A 42 -16.61 -15.83 11.41
N TYR A 43 -17.12 -14.68 11.01
CA TYR A 43 -18.55 -14.39 10.89
C TYR A 43 -18.75 -13.40 9.76
N THR A 44 -19.73 -13.63 8.89
CA THR A 44 -20.06 -12.76 7.76
C THR A 44 -21.57 -12.61 7.68
N SER A 45 -22.03 -11.38 7.47
CA SER A 45 -23.45 -11.03 7.33
C SER A 45 -23.66 -10.05 6.18
N SER A 46 -24.81 -10.14 5.51
CA SER A 46 -25.23 -9.11 4.55
C SER A 46 -25.70 -7.87 5.31
N VAL A 47 -25.25 -6.71 4.86
CA VAL A 47 -25.47 -5.41 5.48
C VAL A 47 -25.66 -4.35 4.40
N THR A 48 -26.09 -3.16 4.79
CA THR A 48 -25.91 -1.97 3.94
C THR A 48 -24.82 -1.09 4.53
N ALA A 49 -23.89 -0.64 3.69
CA ALA A 49 -22.79 0.25 4.07
C ALA A 49 -22.29 1.06 2.86
N GLY A 50 -21.53 2.12 3.13
CA GLY A 50 -20.87 2.92 2.10
C GLY A 50 -20.90 4.42 2.40
N ALA A 51 -20.46 5.21 1.43
CA ALA A 51 -20.69 6.64 1.36
C ALA A 51 -21.28 6.98 -0.01
N ALA A 52 -22.46 7.60 -0.01
CA ALA A 52 -23.10 8.05 -1.23
C ALA A 52 -22.54 9.39 -1.72
N VAL A 53 -22.78 9.68 -3.00
CA VAL A 53 -22.53 11.01 -3.58
C VAL A 53 -23.48 12.03 -2.96
N PHE A 54 -23.02 13.27 -2.87
CA PHE A 54 -23.79 14.41 -2.40
C PHE A 54 -25.07 14.63 -3.23
N ASP A 55 -26.17 14.96 -2.55
CA ASP A 55 -27.43 15.35 -3.16
C ASP A 55 -28.00 16.57 -2.42
N GLY A 56 -27.99 17.71 -3.11
CA GLY A 56 -28.42 19.01 -2.58
C GLY A 56 -29.89 19.05 -2.13
N SER A 57 -30.73 18.12 -2.57
CA SER A 57 -32.12 18.02 -2.10
C SER A 57 -32.20 17.66 -0.61
N PHE A 58 -31.23 16.91 -0.08
CA PHE A 58 -31.17 16.58 1.35
C PHE A 58 -30.80 17.78 2.21
N ALA A 59 -29.99 18.70 1.71
CA ALA A 59 -29.70 19.95 2.42
C ALA A 59 -30.98 20.74 2.69
N LYS A 60 -31.84 20.90 1.67
CA LYS A 60 -33.15 21.57 1.81
C LYS A 60 -34.05 20.88 2.83
N ALA A 61 -34.17 19.55 2.73
CA ALA A 61 -35.02 18.77 3.63
C ALA A 61 -34.53 18.83 5.09
N MET A 62 -33.22 18.74 5.30
CA MET A 62 -32.61 18.73 6.63
C MET A 62 -32.70 20.09 7.31
N VAL A 63 -32.37 21.17 6.62
CA VAL A 63 -32.50 22.53 7.17
C VAL A 63 -33.94 22.80 7.62
N ALA A 64 -34.92 22.38 6.82
CA ALA A 64 -36.33 22.51 7.17
C ALA A 64 -36.72 21.65 8.38
N ALA A 65 -36.26 20.40 8.45
CA ALA A 65 -36.61 19.47 9.53
C ALA A 65 -36.02 19.90 10.89
N PHE A 66 -34.83 20.49 10.90
CA PHE A 66 -34.18 20.99 12.11
C PHE A 66 -34.53 22.46 12.42
N ASN A 67 -35.42 23.08 11.65
CA ASN A 67 -35.79 24.49 11.78
C ASN A 67 -34.55 25.41 11.84
N GLY A 68 -33.54 25.10 11.02
CA GLY A 68 -32.25 25.81 11.00
C GLY A 68 -31.29 25.50 12.15
N SER A 69 -31.68 24.77 13.18
CA SER A 69 -30.79 24.40 14.30
C SER A 69 -29.77 23.31 13.91
N ILE A 70 -28.67 23.22 14.66
CA ILE A 70 -27.60 22.24 14.47
C ILE A 70 -27.23 21.62 15.82
N THR A 71 -26.81 20.36 15.81
CA THR A 71 -26.33 19.70 17.04
C THR A 71 -24.84 19.95 17.26
N TYR A 72 -24.42 19.89 18.52
CA TYR A 72 -23.00 20.01 18.88
C TYR A 72 -22.11 18.96 18.18
N GLN A 73 -22.62 17.75 17.98
CA GLN A 73 -21.87 16.67 17.31
C GLN A 73 -21.54 17.03 15.85
N ILE A 74 -22.48 17.63 15.13
CA ILE A 74 -22.27 18.06 13.74
C ILE A 74 -21.17 19.12 13.69
N LEU A 75 -21.23 20.13 14.57
CA LEU A 75 -20.19 21.18 14.66
C LEU A 75 -18.80 20.61 15.03
N ALA A 76 -18.76 19.66 15.96
CA ALA A 76 -17.51 19.06 16.42
C ALA A 76 -16.83 18.22 15.32
N PHE A 77 -17.61 17.43 14.58
CA PHE A 77 -17.07 16.57 13.52
C PHE A 77 -16.74 17.33 12.25
N SER A 78 -17.51 18.35 11.88
CA SER A 78 -17.33 19.06 10.61
C SER A 78 -15.95 19.70 10.46
N ASN A 79 -15.35 20.17 11.56
CA ASN A 79 -14.04 20.83 11.51
C ASN A 79 -12.83 19.88 11.38
N THR A 80 -13.00 18.62 11.78
CA THR A 80 -11.90 17.63 11.83
C THR A 80 -12.17 16.42 10.94
N PHE A 81 -13.14 16.55 10.04
CA PHE A 81 -13.72 15.42 9.33
C PHE A 81 -12.71 14.67 8.46
N VAL A 82 -11.82 15.37 7.76
CA VAL A 82 -10.82 14.75 6.87
C VAL A 82 -9.63 14.14 7.62
N THR A 83 -9.50 14.39 8.93
CA THR A 83 -8.48 13.77 9.80
C THR A 83 -9.07 12.76 10.77
N ASN A 84 -10.39 12.69 10.87
CA ASN A 84 -11.06 11.71 11.70
C ASN A 84 -11.09 10.35 11.00
N THR A 85 -10.25 9.43 11.48
CA THR A 85 -10.11 8.07 10.95
C THR A 85 -11.34 7.20 11.09
N GLN A 86 -12.38 7.64 11.81
CA GLN A 86 -13.67 6.97 11.82
C GLN A 86 -14.48 7.19 10.53
N PHE A 87 -14.13 8.21 9.75
CA PHE A 87 -14.86 8.62 8.54
C PHE A 87 -13.98 8.67 7.30
N SER A 88 -12.71 9.06 7.45
CA SER A 88 -11.83 9.33 6.32
C SER A 88 -10.42 8.78 6.48
N VAL A 89 -9.77 8.49 5.36
CA VAL A 89 -8.36 8.12 5.28
C VAL A 89 -7.72 8.87 4.13
N ARG A 90 -6.45 9.24 4.27
CA ARG A 90 -5.70 9.84 3.17
C ARG A 90 -5.52 8.83 2.03
N SER A 91 -5.80 9.24 0.80
CA SER A 91 -5.71 8.41 -0.41
C SER A 91 -4.67 8.97 -1.38
N THR A 92 -4.33 8.19 -2.40
CA THR A 92 -3.61 8.71 -3.55
C THR A 92 -4.57 9.50 -4.44
N PRO A 93 -4.24 10.74 -4.85
CA PRO A 93 -5.09 11.53 -5.74
C PRO A 93 -5.40 10.81 -7.06
N VAL A 94 -6.60 11.02 -7.59
CA VAL A 94 -7.06 10.43 -8.86
C VAL A 94 -6.43 11.16 -10.05
N SER A 95 -6.50 12.49 -10.03
CA SER A 95 -6.29 13.29 -11.24
C SER A 95 -4.90 13.93 -11.38
N CYS A 96 -3.97 13.79 -10.42
CA CYS A 96 -2.63 14.39 -10.51
C CYS A 96 -1.55 13.81 -9.56
N ALA A 97 -0.27 14.11 -9.85
CA ALA A 97 0.90 13.68 -9.09
C ALA A 97 1.28 14.63 -7.92
N ALA A 98 1.53 14.03 -6.76
CA ALA A 98 2.26 14.52 -5.56
C ALA A 98 1.83 15.82 -4.84
N GLN A 99 1.14 16.78 -5.46
CA GLN A 99 0.79 18.08 -4.84
C GLN A 99 -0.69 18.23 -4.40
N TYR A 100 -1.47 17.15 -4.45
CA TYR A 100 -2.88 17.17 -4.08
C TYR A 100 -3.09 16.42 -2.77
N ASP A 101 -3.91 17.01 -1.90
CA ASP A 101 -4.43 16.30 -0.73
C ASP A 101 -5.67 15.53 -1.16
N SER A 102 -5.67 14.22 -0.93
CA SER A 102 -6.80 13.37 -1.29
C SER A 102 -7.27 12.59 -0.09
N TYR A 103 -8.58 12.54 0.08
CA TYR A 103 -9.23 11.84 1.19
C TYR A 103 -10.33 10.95 0.64
N ILE A 104 -10.26 9.67 1.00
CA ILE A 104 -11.31 8.70 0.71
C ILE A 104 -12.22 8.57 1.93
N PHE A 105 -13.52 8.57 1.70
CA PHE A 105 -14.58 8.34 2.68
C PHE A 105 -15.29 7.06 2.27
N PRO A 106 -14.78 5.91 2.73
CA PRO A 106 -15.34 4.63 2.37
C PRO A 106 -16.51 4.24 3.29
N GLY A 107 -17.16 3.11 3.01
CA GLY A 107 -18.03 2.47 3.99
C GLY A 107 -17.27 2.19 5.28
N ALA A 108 -17.72 2.77 6.38
CA ALA A 108 -17.11 2.65 7.70
C ALA A 108 -18.10 2.08 8.73
N MET A 109 -17.62 1.80 9.93
CA MET A 109 -18.43 1.36 11.08
C MET A 109 -19.69 2.21 11.28
N TRP A 110 -19.58 3.53 11.13
CA TRP A 110 -20.70 4.47 11.26
C TRP A 110 -21.77 4.35 10.17
N SER A 111 -21.41 3.80 9.01
CA SER A 111 -22.34 3.60 7.88
C SER A 111 -23.03 2.23 7.91
N LEU A 112 -22.66 1.35 8.86
CA LEU A 112 -23.24 0.01 8.95
C LEU A 112 -24.62 0.04 9.58
N ASN A 113 -25.61 -0.41 8.81
CA ASN A 113 -26.95 -0.65 9.34
C ASN A 113 -27.11 -2.10 9.82
N VAL A 114 -26.33 -2.51 10.84
CA VAL A 114 -26.47 -3.84 11.46
C VAL A 114 -26.03 -3.83 12.91
N THR A 115 -26.68 -4.65 13.75
CA THR A 115 -26.17 -4.96 15.09
C THR A 115 -25.14 -6.08 15.00
N LEU A 116 -23.86 -5.75 15.19
CA LEU A 116 -22.80 -6.74 15.24
C LEU A 116 -22.94 -7.60 16.54
N PRO A 117 -22.63 -8.91 16.49
CA PRO A 117 -22.68 -9.78 17.66
C PRO A 117 -21.93 -9.19 18.86
N ALA A 118 -22.57 -9.05 20.01
CA ALA A 118 -21.98 -8.41 21.20
C ALA A 118 -20.78 -9.18 21.78
N ASN A 119 -20.68 -10.50 21.53
CA ASN A 119 -19.75 -11.40 22.20
C ASN A 119 -18.37 -11.54 21.52
N SER A 120 -17.96 -10.63 20.63
CA SER A 120 -16.61 -10.68 20.05
C SER A 120 -15.63 -9.85 20.87
N SER A 121 -14.34 -10.23 20.89
CA SER A 121 -13.29 -9.45 21.57
C SER A 121 -13.13 -8.06 20.97
N ASP A 122 -12.57 -7.12 21.75
CA ASP A 122 -12.27 -5.75 21.31
C ASP A 122 -11.20 -5.70 20.21
N GLU A 123 -10.37 -6.74 20.09
CA GLU A 123 -9.38 -6.92 19.02
C GLU A 123 -10.00 -7.32 17.67
N THR A 124 -11.32 -7.51 17.63
CA THR A 124 -12.02 -7.87 16.40
C THR A 124 -12.02 -6.70 15.42
N VAL A 125 -11.73 -7.02 14.17
CA VAL A 125 -11.81 -6.07 13.05
C VAL A 125 -13.09 -6.34 12.28
N VAL A 126 -13.78 -5.29 11.87
CA VAL A 126 -14.93 -5.35 10.99
C VAL A 126 -14.45 -5.06 9.58
N LYS A 127 -14.52 -6.05 8.70
CA LYS A 127 -14.20 -5.90 7.28
C LYS A 127 -15.49 -5.69 6.49
N ILE A 128 -15.59 -4.57 5.78
CA ILE A 128 -16.70 -4.27 4.87
C ILE A 128 -16.17 -4.45 3.45
N GLU A 129 -16.76 -5.35 2.69
CA GLU A 129 -16.31 -5.62 1.32
C GLU A 129 -16.93 -4.63 0.35
N ASN A 130 -16.19 -4.27 -0.71
CA ASN A 130 -16.65 -3.61 -1.93
C ASN A 130 -17.91 -2.72 -1.80
N SER A 131 -17.86 -1.73 -0.91
CA SER A 131 -18.96 -0.81 -0.65
C SER A 131 -18.78 0.49 -1.44
N PRO A 132 -19.86 1.23 -1.77
CA PRO A 132 -19.74 2.57 -2.33
C PRO A 132 -18.90 3.48 -1.44
N ALA A 133 -18.06 4.30 -2.05
CA ALA A 133 -17.19 5.25 -1.39
C ALA A 133 -17.10 6.53 -2.22
N ILE A 134 -16.75 7.62 -1.55
CA ILE A 134 -16.42 8.87 -2.23
C ILE A 134 -14.96 9.23 -1.95
N GLN A 135 -14.31 9.88 -2.91
CA GLN A 135 -12.98 10.44 -2.74
C GLN A 135 -13.00 11.91 -3.15
N ILE A 136 -12.37 12.76 -2.34
CA ILE A 136 -12.27 14.19 -2.62
C ILE A 136 -10.80 14.52 -2.78
N ASP A 137 -10.45 15.05 -3.95
CA ASP A 137 -9.13 15.58 -4.23
C ASP A 137 -9.16 17.09 -4.06
N PHE A 138 -8.24 17.63 -3.27
CA PHE A 138 -8.06 19.04 -3.01
C PHE A 138 -6.72 19.51 -3.58
N ASN A 139 -6.76 20.65 -4.27
CA ASN A 139 -5.60 21.42 -4.64
C ASN A 139 -5.46 22.61 -3.70
N GLN A 140 -4.24 22.87 -3.27
CA GLN A 140 -3.90 24.06 -2.51
C GLN A 140 -3.79 25.19 -3.53
N SER A 141 -4.74 26.14 -3.51
CA SER A 141 -4.96 27.24 -4.47
C SER A 141 -5.97 27.03 -5.60
N ILE A 142 -6.29 28.16 -6.23
CA ILE A 142 -7.17 28.31 -7.39
C ILE A 142 -6.30 28.59 -8.62
N ALA A 143 -6.63 27.99 -9.76
CA ALA A 143 -5.83 28.12 -10.98
C ALA A 143 -5.88 29.54 -11.58
N ASN A 144 -4.79 29.95 -12.23
CA ASN A 144 -4.73 31.22 -12.96
C ASN A 144 -5.75 31.24 -14.11
N GLY A 145 -6.90 31.87 -13.89
CA GLY A 145 -8.04 31.88 -14.83
C GLY A 145 -9.39 31.66 -14.13
N ASP A 146 -9.35 31.06 -12.95
CA ASP A 146 -10.51 30.97 -12.06
C ASP A 146 -10.60 32.23 -11.19
N SER A 147 -11.84 32.64 -10.90
CA SER A 147 -12.15 33.83 -10.10
C SER A 147 -13.58 33.74 -9.58
N PHE A 148 -13.80 34.30 -8.40
CA PHE A 148 -15.13 34.45 -7.81
C PHE A 148 -15.80 35.72 -8.34
N LEU A 149 -17.09 35.61 -8.60
CA LEU A 149 -17.98 36.75 -8.87
C LEU A 149 -18.76 37.09 -7.58
N PRO A 150 -19.30 38.32 -7.45
CA PRO A 150 -20.01 38.70 -6.23
C PRO A 150 -21.20 37.80 -5.85
N HIS A 151 -21.83 37.15 -6.82
CA HIS A 151 -22.94 36.22 -6.57
C HIS A 151 -22.49 34.82 -6.16
N ASP A 152 -21.19 34.50 -6.30
CA ASP A 152 -20.62 33.24 -5.84
C ASP A 152 -20.36 33.27 -4.33
N CYS A 153 -20.46 34.45 -3.70
CA CYS A 153 -20.07 34.71 -2.32
C CYS A 153 -21.28 34.96 -1.41
N THR A 154 -21.20 34.47 -0.17
CA THR A 154 -22.20 34.68 0.88
C THR A 154 -21.51 35.02 2.19
N VAL A 155 -22.02 36.05 2.87
CA VAL A 155 -21.47 36.54 4.15
C VAL A 155 -22.20 35.89 5.31
N TYR A 156 -21.44 35.37 6.27
CA TYR A 156 -21.93 34.79 7.52
C TYR A 156 -21.38 35.59 8.71
N GLY A 157 -22.28 36.25 9.44
CA GLY A 157 -21.96 37.01 10.63
C GLY A 157 -23.13 37.89 11.07
N GLU A 158 -23.05 38.44 12.27
CA GLU A 158 -24.00 39.45 12.77
C GLU A 158 -23.56 40.84 12.33
N ASP A 159 -24.51 41.69 11.89
CA ASP A 159 -24.22 43.07 11.52
C ASP A 159 -23.58 43.84 12.70
N GLY A 160 -22.48 44.53 12.42
CA GLY A 160 -21.68 45.22 13.43
C GLY A 160 -20.71 44.32 14.21
N SER A 161 -20.71 43.00 13.98
CA SER A 161 -19.77 42.07 14.61
C SER A 161 -18.40 42.09 13.92
N ASN A 162 -17.36 41.86 14.72
CA ASN A 162 -15.99 41.63 14.25
C ASN A 162 -15.72 40.13 13.96
N VAL A 163 -16.73 39.27 14.11
CA VAL A 163 -16.65 37.83 13.82
C VAL A 163 -17.58 37.51 12.66
N GLY A 164 -16.99 37.40 11.48
CA GLY A 164 -17.69 37.03 10.26
C GLY A 164 -16.74 36.51 9.19
N ILE A 165 -17.30 35.77 8.25
CA ILE A 165 -16.60 35.30 7.06
C ILE A 165 -17.45 35.54 5.81
N GLU A 166 -16.79 35.68 4.68
CA GLU A 166 -17.38 35.55 3.35
C GLU A 166 -16.92 34.22 2.76
N LEU A 167 -17.88 33.36 2.40
CA LEU A 167 -17.63 32.09 1.73
C LEU A 167 -17.99 32.24 0.25
N CYS A 168 -17.05 31.97 -0.64
CA CYS A 168 -17.27 31.95 -2.08
C CYS A 168 -17.17 30.52 -2.63
N LEU A 169 -18.10 30.14 -3.49
CA LEU A 169 -18.20 28.81 -4.11
C LEU A 169 -18.54 28.96 -5.59
N ALA A 170 -17.73 28.38 -6.47
CA ALA A 170 -18.01 28.40 -7.91
C ALA A 170 -17.48 27.14 -8.59
N LYS A 171 -17.93 26.89 -9.83
CA LYS A 171 -17.31 25.88 -10.70
C LYS A 171 -16.02 26.44 -11.31
N SER A 172 -14.98 25.61 -11.42
CA SER A 172 -13.74 25.98 -12.10
C SER A 172 -13.99 26.14 -13.60
N LYS A 173 -13.50 27.24 -14.17
CA LYS A 173 -13.45 27.53 -15.60
C LYS A 173 -12.24 26.86 -16.26
N VAL A 174 -11.18 26.61 -15.50
CA VAL A 174 -9.93 25.99 -15.97
C VAL A 174 -10.03 24.46 -15.99
N SER A 175 -10.56 23.86 -14.93
CA SER A 175 -10.64 22.41 -14.74
C SER A 175 -12.08 21.94 -14.75
N SER A 176 -12.51 21.36 -15.87
CA SER A 176 -13.89 20.87 -16.03
C SER A 176 -14.26 19.85 -14.94
N GLY A 177 -15.39 20.07 -14.26
CA GLY A 177 -15.88 19.21 -13.17
C GLY A 177 -15.21 19.45 -11.81
N TRP A 178 -14.29 20.41 -11.71
CA TRP A 178 -13.74 20.87 -10.43
C TRP A 178 -14.51 22.09 -9.94
N MET A 179 -14.44 22.33 -8.64
CA MET A 179 -15.02 23.47 -7.96
C MET A 179 -13.94 24.25 -7.23
N ILE A 180 -14.19 25.54 -7.04
CA ILE A 180 -13.35 26.44 -6.26
C ILE A 180 -14.14 26.90 -5.05
N ALA A 181 -13.48 26.90 -3.90
CA ALA A 181 -14.00 27.39 -2.64
C ALA A 181 -13.02 28.38 -2.02
N GLY A 182 -13.54 29.48 -1.49
CA GLY A 182 -12.76 30.53 -0.87
C GLY A 182 -13.41 30.99 0.42
N VAL A 183 -12.63 31.24 1.46
CA VAL A 183 -13.10 31.85 2.71
C VAL A 183 -12.26 33.09 2.97
N THR A 184 -12.95 34.22 3.12
CA THR A 184 -12.35 35.49 3.51
C THR A 184 -12.86 35.91 4.88
N VAL A 185 -11.94 36.29 5.78
CA VAL A 185 -12.35 36.79 7.11
C VAL A 185 -12.76 38.26 7.02
N CYS A 186 -13.92 38.56 7.58
CA CYS A 186 -14.42 39.92 7.69
C CYS A 186 -13.81 40.58 8.92
N THR A 187 -13.24 41.77 8.75
CA THR A 187 -12.88 42.63 9.88
C THR A 187 -14.12 43.25 10.54
N GLN A 188 -15.17 43.45 9.76
CA GLN A 188 -16.49 43.86 10.21
C GLN A 188 -17.53 43.37 9.21
N VAL A 189 -18.70 42.93 9.69
CA VAL A 189 -19.87 42.70 8.84
C VAL A 189 -20.77 43.93 8.93
N LEU A 190 -21.15 44.51 7.79
CA LEU A 190 -22.00 45.70 7.73
C LEU A 190 -23.00 45.59 6.58
N ASP A 191 -24.28 45.70 6.89
CA ASP A 191 -25.39 45.58 5.93
C ASP A 191 -25.26 44.31 5.06
N GLY A 192 -24.91 43.17 5.70
CA GLY A 192 -24.68 41.90 5.01
C GLY A 192 -23.44 41.85 4.11
N SER A 193 -22.58 42.87 4.14
CA SER A 193 -21.33 42.91 3.38
C SER A 193 -20.12 42.63 4.28
N CYS A 194 -19.14 41.93 3.73
CA CYS A 194 -17.87 41.66 4.40
C CYS A 194 -16.91 42.83 4.17
N LEU A 195 -16.63 43.60 5.22
CA LEU A 195 -15.62 44.66 5.16
C LEU A 195 -14.27 44.10 5.61
N SER A 196 -13.23 44.34 4.81
CA SER A 196 -11.84 44.10 5.18
C SER A 196 -11.06 45.41 5.14
N PHE A 197 -10.54 45.83 6.30
CA PHE A 197 -9.67 47.01 6.38
C PHE A 197 -8.23 46.74 5.88
N ALA A 198 -7.90 45.49 5.55
CA ALA A 198 -6.60 45.11 5.01
C ALA A 198 -6.52 45.38 3.50
N ARG A 199 -5.35 45.80 3.01
CA ARG A 199 -5.09 45.92 1.56
C ARG A 199 -5.20 44.58 0.83
N ASP A 200 -4.84 43.50 1.52
CA ASP A 200 -4.99 42.11 1.09
C ASP A 200 -5.83 41.38 2.15
N PRO A 201 -7.12 41.11 1.89
CA PRO A 201 -7.97 40.40 2.84
C PRO A 201 -7.43 38.97 3.04
N LEU A 202 -7.46 38.50 4.29
CA LEU A 202 -7.07 37.12 4.62
C LEU A 202 -8.02 36.15 3.91
N GLN A 203 -7.48 35.34 3.00
CA GLN A 203 -8.25 34.47 2.12
C GLN A 203 -7.65 33.06 2.04
N ILE A 204 -8.41 32.03 2.40
CA ILE A 204 -8.07 30.63 2.09
C ILE A 204 -8.81 30.22 0.84
N ASN A 205 -8.10 29.64 -0.10
CA ASN A 205 -8.68 29.14 -1.33
C ASN A 205 -8.27 27.70 -1.60
N THR A 206 -9.22 26.89 -2.06
CA THR A 206 -8.96 25.52 -2.51
C THR A 206 -9.76 25.21 -3.77
N THR A 207 -9.18 24.40 -4.63
CA THR A 207 -9.91 23.78 -5.74
C THR A 207 -10.14 22.32 -5.39
N PHE A 208 -11.34 21.79 -5.57
CA PHE A 208 -11.63 20.40 -5.22
C PHE A 208 -12.48 19.69 -6.28
N SER A 209 -12.39 18.37 -6.31
CA SER A 209 -13.20 17.49 -7.15
C SER A 209 -13.69 16.29 -6.37
N LEU A 210 -14.88 15.80 -6.71
CA LEU A 210 -15.53 14.67 -6.06
C LEU A 210 -15.58 13.47 -6.99
N TYR A 211 -15.13 12.32 -6.51
CA TYR A 211 -15.20 11.06 -7.23
C TYR A 211 -16.07 10.08 -6.45
N SER A 212 -16.89 9.32 -7.17
CA SER A 212 -17.51 8.10 -6.66
C SER A 212 -16.68 6.90 -7.07
N LEU A 213 -16.52 5.94 -6.17
CA LEU A 213 -15.83 4.68 -6.43
C LEU A 213 -16.34 3.60 -5.48
N THR A 214 -15.78 2.39 -5.53
CA THR A 214 -16.01 1.36 -4.52
C THR A 214 -14.75 1.08 -3.73
N ALA A 215 -14.88 0.70 -2.47
CA ALA A 215 -13.74 0.32 -1.64
C ALA A 215 -14.13 -0.71 -0.60
N SER A 216 -13.15 -1.55 -0.24
CA SER A 216 -13.26 -2.45 0.90
C SER A 216 -12.49 -1.86 2.08
N THR A 217 -13.07 -1.92 3.27
CA THR A 217 -12.47 -1.35 4.47
C THR A 217 -12.31 -2.37 5.55
N ALA A 218 -11.30 -2.14 6.39
CA ALA A 218 -11.20 -2.79 7.68
C ALA A 218 -11.26 -1.70 8.75
N CYS A 219 -12.18 -1.87 9.70
CA CYS A 219 -12.39 -0.95 10.81
C CYS A 219 -12.13 -1.68 12.14
N MET A 220 -11.48 -1.02 13.07
CA MET A 220 -11.31 -1.55 14.42
C MET A 220 -12.62 -1.38 15.20
N ARG A 221 -13.09 -2.46 15.83
CA ARG A 221 -14.38 -2.44 16.55
C ARG A 221 -14.34 -1.61 17.83
N SER A 222 -13.19 -1.53 18.51
CA SER A 222 -13.07 -0.84 19.80
C SER A 222 -13.25 0.68 19.72
N ASN A 223 -12.92 1.30 18.59
CA ASN A 223 -12.91 2.75 18.43
C ASN A 223 -13.50 3.23 17.08
N ASN A 224 -14.05 2.32 16.28
CA ASN A 224 -14.60 2.56 14.95
C ASN A 224 -13.61 3.09 13.90
N SER A 225 -12.31 3.13 14.18
CA SER A 225 -11.33 3.72 13.25
C SER A 225 -11.09 2.81 12.07
N ILE A 226 -11.03 3.39 10.87
CA ILE A 226 -10.58 2.72 9.66
C ILE A 226 -9.08 2.48 9.79
N ILE A 227 -8.67 1.22 9.69
CA ILE A 227 -7.27 0.79 9.80
C ILE A 227 -6.68 0.39 8.46
N SER A 228 -7.50 0.02 7.48
CA SER A 228 -7.06 -0.17 6.10
C SER A 228 -8.19 0.01 5.10
N VAL A 229 -7.81 0.44 3.89
CA VAL A 229 -8.67 0.55 2.72
C VAL A 229 -7.99 -0.22 1.59
N THR A 230 -8.73 -1.10 0.93
CA THR A 230 -8.24 -2.01 -0.11
C THR A 230 -9.27 -2.15 -1.21
N HIS A 231 -8.87 -2.74 -2.35
CA HIS A 231 -9.76 -2.96 -3.50
C HIS A 231 -10.50 -1.68 -3.91
N ILE A 232 -9.74 -0.59 -4.05
CA ILE A 232 -10.26 0.69 -4.53
C ILE A 232 -10.63 0.50 -6.02
N GLY A 233 -11.91 0.67 -6.32
CA GLY A 233 -12.47 0.58 -7.67
C GLY A 233 -12.12 1.79 -8.53
N GLU A 234 -12.58 1.77 -9.77
CA GLU A 234 -12.30 2.83 -10.73
C GLU A 234 -13.07 4.12 -10.37
N PRO A 235 -12.38 5.28 -10.23
CA PRO A 235 -13.02 6.52 -9.83
C PRO A 235 -13.79 7.15 -10.99
N THR A 236 -15.02 7.60 -10.69
CA THR A 236 -15.87 8.36 -11.62
C THR A 236 -16.09 9.77 -11.08
N LEU A 237 -15.73 10.79 -11.86
CA LEU A 237 -15.92 12.20 -11.49
C LEU A 237 -17.42 12.52 -11.39
N GLN A 238 -17.81 13.19 -10.31
CA GLN A 238 -19.19 13.58 -10.01
C GLN A 238 -19.36 15.09 -10.14
N ASP A 239 -20.48 15.50 -10.73
CA ASP A 239 -20.89 16.91 -10.70
C ASP A 239 -21.64 17.20 -9.39
N ILE A 240 -21.40 18.38 -8.82
CA ILE A 240 -22.03 18.80 -7.57
C ILE A 240 -23.05 19.90 -7.85
N ASP A 241 -24.23 19.77 -7.25
CA ASP A 241 -25.23 20.83 -7.18
C ASP A 241 -24.71 21.97 -6.29
N MET A 242 -24.22 23.03 -6.93
CA MET A 242 -23.63 24.19 -6.25
C MET A 242 -24.63 24.92 -5.35
N ASP A 243 -25.90 25.02 -5.75
CA ASP A 243 -26.94 25.68 -4.96
C ASP A 243 -27.23 24.85 -3.69
N GLY A 244 -27.30 23.53 -3.85
CA GLY A 244 -27.42 22.59 -2.74
C GLY A 244 -26.24 22.66 -1.78
N LEU A 245 -25.01 22.70 -2.32
CA LEU A 245 -23.79 22.78 -1.51
C LEU A 245 -23.68 24.12 -0.76
N SER A 246 -24.04 25.21 -1.42
CA SER A 246 -24.12 26.53 -0.79
C SER A 246 -25.10 26.54 0.38
N LEU A 247 -26.28 25.93 0.21
CA LEU A 247 -27.25 25.79 1.30
C LEU A 247 -26.75 24.91 2.45
N ALA A 248 -26.09 23.79 2.14
CA ALA A 248 -25.48 22.90 3.13
C ALA A 248 -24.43 23.63 3.98
N LEU A 249 -23.52 24.36 3.32
CA LEU A 249 -22.48 25.13 3.98
C LEU A 249 -23.05 26.32 4.75
N GLY A 250 -24.06 27.00 4.20
CA GLY A 250 -24.79 28.05 4.89
C GLY A 250 -25.48 27.55 6.14
N TRP A 251 -26.06 26.35 6.11
CA TRP A 251 -26.60 25.74 7.33
C TRP A 251 -25.53 25.45 8.36
N LEU A 252 -24.29 25.11 8.00
CA LEU A 252 -23.21 24.86 8.97
C LEU A 252 -22.60 26.16 9.54
N LEU A 253 -22.43 27.17 8.70
CA LEU A 253 -21.66 28.38 9.01
C LEU A 253 -22.52 29.54 9.53
N ASN A 254 -23.82 29.55 9.27
CA ASN A 254 -24.72 30.62 9.68
C ASN A 254 -25.11 30.50 11.17
N TYR A 255 -24.18 30.87 12.05
CA TYR A 255 -24.38 30.81 13.50
C TYR A 255 -25.51 31.71 14.01
N THR A 256 -25.77 32.83 13.31
CA THR A 256 -26.84 33.76 13.70
C THR A 256 -28.21 33.15 13.46
N ALA A 257 -28.41 32.50 12.30
CA ALA A 257 -29.64 31.75 12.02
C ALA A 257 -29.86 30.56 12.96
N GLN A 258 -28.77 29.95 13.44
CA GLN A 258 -28.83 28.85 14.41
C GLN A 258 -29.00 29.31 15.87
N GLY A 259 -28.81 30.60 16.17
CA GLY A 259 -28.81 31.13 17.54
C GLY A 259 -27.61 30.67 18.38
N ILE A 260 -26.46 30.43 17.74
CA ILE A 260 -25.23 29.97 18.42
C ILE A 260 -24.34 31.17 18.73
N PRO A 261 -23.74 31.26 19.93
CA PRO A 261 -22.76 32.29 20.22
C PRO A 261 -21.59 32.24 19.23
N ALA A 262 -21.14 33.39 18.74
CA ALA A 262 -20.08 33.47 17.72
C ALA A 262 -18.84 32.62 18.10
N MET A 263 -18.38 32.67 19.35
CA MET A 263 -17.22 31.91 19.85
C MET A 263 -17.36 30.39 19.80
N ALA A 264 -18.59 29.86 19.72
CA ALA A 264 -18.87 28.44 19.62
C ALA A 264 -19.14 27.99 18.16
N SER A 265 -19.09 28.92 17.20
CA SER A 265 -19.35 28.66 15.79
C SER A 265 -18.10 28.26 15.03
N LEU A 266 -18.30 27.65 13.85
CA LEU A 266 -17.20 27.35 12.93
C LEU A 266 -16.56 28.62 12.36
N VAL A 267 -17.31 29.72 12.26
CA VAL A 267 -16.83 31.03 11.77
C VAL A 267 -15.68 31.54 12.64
N PHE A 268 -15.80 31.40 13.96
CA PHE A 268 -14.79 31.88 14.89
C PHE A 268 -13.43 31.21 14.74
N MET A 269 -13.39 29.95 14.29
CA MET A 269 -12.12 29.24 14.06
C MET A 269 -11.30 29.91 12.96
N PHE A 270 -11.96 30.45 11.95
CA PHE A 270 -11.31 31.24 10.90
C PHE A 270 -10.93 32.63 11.42
N SER A 271 -11.82 33.30 12.17
CA SER A 271 -11.52 34.63 12.73
C SER A 271 -10.42 34.64 13.82
N ASN A 272 -10.14 33.50 14.46
CA ASN A 272 -9.16 33.34 15.52
C ASN A 272 -7.88 32.59 15.06
N GLY A 273 -7.68 32.41 13.75
CA GLY A 273 -6.43 31.91 13.17
C GLY A 273 -5.29 32.91 13.39
N ASP A 274 -4.06 32.41 13.51
CA ASP A 274 -2.85 33.09 14.00
C ASP A 274 -2.75 34.60 13.70
N THR A 275 -2.50 35.38 14.75
CA THR A 275 -2.61 36.85 14.74
C THR A 275 -1.29 37.57 14.38
N ASP A 276 -0.26 36.88 13.89
CA ASP A 276 0.97 37.58 13.53
C ASP A 276 0.70 38.55 12.35
N PRO A 277 0.81 39.88 12.56
CA PRO A 277 0.56 40.85 11.52
C PRO A 277 1.56 40.79 10.36
N ASN A 278 2.65 40.03 10.49
CA ASN A 278 3.69 39.89 9.47
C ASN A 278 3.63 38.56 8.69
N ASP A 279 3.01 37.51 9.22
CA ASP A 279 2.78 36.21 8.53
C ASP A 279 1.37 36.15 7.90
N ARG A 280 0.90 37.28 7.38
CA ARG A 280 -0.44 37.46 6.79
C ARG A 280 -0.72 36.63 5.54
N HIS A 281 0.22 35.81 5.08
CA HIS A 281 0.08 34.94 3.91
C HIS A 281 0.26 33.45 4.23
N ASP A 282 0.67 33.11 5.46
CA ASP A 282 0.82 31.73 5.94
C ASP A 282 -0.26 31.45 6.99
N TRP A 283 -1.52 31.40 6.55
CA TRP A 283 -2.54 30.81 7.42
C TRP A 283 -2.18 29.36 7.72
N SER A 284 -2.20 29.01 9.01
CA SER A 284 -1.77 27.71 9.52
C SER A 284 -2.41 26.54 8.77
N THR A 285 -1.67 25.44 8.63
CA THR A 285 -2.16 24.13 8.17
C THR A 285 -3.51 23.74 8.77
N ALA A 286 -3.85 24.25 9.97
CA ALA A 286 -5.13 24.02 10.62
C ALA A 286 -6.32 24.66 9.87
N SER A 287 -6.26 25.92 9.45
CA SER A 287 -7.41 26.59 8.82
C SER A 287 -7.73 26.04 7.43
N ASP A 288 -6.71 25.68 6.66
CA ASP A 288 -6.86 24.98 5.37
C ASP A 288 -7.51 23.59 5.58
N LEU A 289 -7.03 22.84 6.59
CA LEU A 289 -7.60 21.55 6.95
C LEU A 289 -9.06 21.66 7.44
N SER A 290 -9.39 22.73 8.16
CA SER A 290 -10.75 23.06 8.60
C SER A 290 -11.66 23.30 7.40
N LEU A 291 -11.23 24.10 6.41
CA LEU A 291 -11.99 24.33 5.18
C LEU A 291 -12.23 23.02 4.42
N LYS A 292 -11.17 22.23 4.21
CA LYS A 292 -11.28 20.90 3.57
C LYS A 292 -12.25 19.99 4.32
N SER A 293 -12.19 19.99 5.65
CA SER A 293 -13.08 19.21 6.51
C SER A 293 -14.54 19.63 6.39
N ILE A 294 -14.82 20.93 6.42
CA ILE A 294 -16.19 21.47 6.33
C ILE A 294 -16.79 21.17 4.95
N LEU A 295 -16.01 21.32 3.88
CA LEU A 295 -16.42 20.96 2.51
C LEU A 295 -16.71 19.46 2.41
N ALA A 296 -15.78 18.61 2.84
CA ALA A 296 -15.93 17.17 2.79
C ALA A 296 -17.09 16.66 3.65
N PHE A 297 -17.26 17.23 4.85
CA PHE A 297 -18.35 16.90 5.76
C PHE A 297 -19.71 17.24 5.15
N SER A 298 -19.82 18.40 4.49
CA SER A 298 -21.06 18.79 3.80
C SER A 298 -21.41 17.80 2.69
N VAL A 299 -20.43 17.45 1.86
CA VAL A 299 -20.61 16.46 0.78
C VAL A 299 -21.03 15.10 1.35
N TRP A 300 -20.39 14.66 2.44
CA TRP A 300 -20.69 13.38 3.07
C TRP A 300 -22.04 13.35 3.79
N LEU A 301 -22.38 14.38 4.58
CA LEU A 301 -23.58 14.41 5.41
C LEU A 301 -24.84 14.44 4.55
N PHE A 302 -24.87 15.28 3.53
CA PHE A 302 -26.04 15.47 2.67
C PHE A 302 -26.07 14.46 1.52
N SER A 303 -26.10 13.20 1.90
CA SER A 303 -26.13 12.05 1.00
C SER A 303 -27.22 11.07 1.46
N VAL A 304 -27.63 10.17 0.56
CA VAL A 304 -28.81 9.30 0.79
C VAL A 304 -28.66 8.37 1.99
N ASN A 305 -27.43 7.99 2.34
CA ASN A 305 -27.16 6.97 3.35
C ASN A 305 -26.55 7.51 4.67
N ASN A 306 -26.32 8.83 4.76
CA ASN A 306 -25.85 9.49 5.98
C ASN A 306 -26.97 10.37 6.57
N GLY A 307 -27.10 11.61 6.12
CA GLY A 307 -28.13 12.53 6.57
C GLY A 307 -29.52 12.20 6.04
N GLY A 308 -29.59 11.68 4.80
CA GLY A 308 -30.84 11.24 4.18
C GLY A 308 -31.96 12.29 4.18
N ASP A 309 -33.18 11.83 3.97
CA ASP A 309 -34.37 12.66 4.22
C ASP A 309 -34.81 12.41 5.68
N PRO A 310 -34.64 13.38 6.60
CA PRO A 310 -35.00 13.20 8.00
C PRO A 310 -36.49 12.96 8.21
N LEU A 311 -37.34 13.26 7.21
CA LEU A 311 -38.78 13.02 7.25
C LEU A 311 -39.14 11.59 6.82
N LYS A 312 -38.19 10.81 6.30
CA LYS A 312 -38.38 9.42 5.85
C LYS A 312 -37.30 8.50 6.42
N PRO A 313 -37.38 8.15 7.72
CA PRO A 313 -36.35 7.36 8.41
C PRO A 313 -36.25 5.91 7.91
N THR A 314 -37.27 5.38 7.24
CA THR A 314 -37.33 4.00 6.71
C THR A 314 -36.98 3.95 5.22
N ARG A 315 -35.80 4.44 4.83
CA ARG A 315 -35.35 4.30 3.45
C ARG A 315 -34.59 2.98 3.30
N ARG A 316 -35.15 2.06 2.51
CA ARG A 316 -34.32 0.99 1.92
C ARG A 316 -33.31 1.70 1.03
N LEU A 317 -32.03 1.57 1.37
CA LEU A 317 -30.97 2.07 0.53
C LEU A 317 -31.00 1.33 -0.82
N PRO A 318 -30.57 1.98 -1.92
CA PRO A 318 -30.43 1.29 -3.20
C PRO A 318 -29.55 0.04 -3.07
N SER A 319 -29.77 -0.94 -3.95
CA SER A 319 -29.04 -2.22 -3.92
C SER A 319 -27.53 -2.07 -4.07
N GLU A 320 -27.03 -0.93 -4.55
CA GLU A 320 -25.60 -0.63 -4.63
C GLU A 320 -24.93 -0.50 -3.25
N PHE A 321 -25.70 -0.23 -2.19
CA PHE A 321 -25.20 -0.21 -0.81
C PHE A 321 -25.26 -1.58 -0.13
N GLU A 322 -25.94 -2.55 -0.72
CA GLU A 322 -26.00 -3.91 -0.19
C GLU A 322 -24.63 -4.58 -0.36
N THR A 323 -24.01 -4.94 0.75
CA THR A 323 -22.70 -5.55 0.78
C THR A 323 -22.59 -6.58 1.91
N SER A 324 -21.41 -7.15 2.13
CA SER A 324 -21.08 -8.01 3.24
C SER A 324 -20.16 -7.30 4.24
N ALA A 325 -20.47 -7.49 5.52
CA ALA A 325 -19.56 -7.18 6.61
C ALA A 325 -19.16 -8.48 7.30
N SER A 326 -17.88 -8.60 7.63
CA SER A 326 -17.31 -9.74 8.33
C SER A 326 -16.63 -9.31 9.62
N LEU A 327 -16.80 -10.10 10.68
CA LEU A 327 -15.94 -10.02 11.85
C LEU A 327 -14.70 -10.86 11.57
N CYS A 328 -13.55 -10.23 11.74
CA CYS A 328 -12.26 -10.79 11.39
C CYS A 328 -11.28 -10.72 12.57
N ARG A 329 -10.35 -11.68 12.60
CA ARG A 329 -9.16 -11.60 13.45
C ARG A 329 -7.98 -11.12 12.60
N PRO A 330 -7.22 -10.11 13.06
CA PRO A 330 -6.00 -9.72 12.37
C PRO A 330 -4.96 -10.83 12.55
N LEU A 331 -4.41 -11.33 11.44
CA LEU A 331 -3.30 -12.27 11.40
C LEU A 331 -2.16 -11.65 10.62
N GLU A 332 -0.95 -11.71 11.15
CA GLU A 332 0.24 -11.33 10.38
C GLU A 332 0.61 -12.48 9.45
N LYS A 333 0.64 -12.21 8.14
CA LYS A 333 1.14 -13.15 7.14
C LYS A 333 2.39 -12.60 6.49
N VAL A 334 3.37 -13.48 6.36
CA VAL A 334 4.60 -13.22 5.62
C VAL A 334 4.29 -13.42 4.14
N ILE A 335 4.27 -12.33 3.38
CA ILE A 335 4.11 -12.34 1.93
C ILE A 335 5.51 -12.31 1.30
N VAL A 336 5.84 -13.37 0.58
CA VAL A 336 7.05 -13.46 -0.23
C VAL A 336 6.74 -12.92 -1.62
N ASP A 337 7.58 -12.02 -2.12
CA ASP A 337 7.44 -11.51 -3.49
C ASP A 337 7.47 -12.66 -4.51
N ARG A 338 6.52 -12.64 -5.46
CA ARG A 338 6.39 -13.72 -6.45
C ARG A 338 7.63 -13.80 -7.35
N GLY A 339 8.21 -12.68 -7.73
CA GLY A 339 9.42 -12.63 -8.56
C GLY A 339 10.62 -13.21 -7.82
N ALA A 340 10.81 -12.81 -6.56
CA ALA A 340 11.85 -13.34 -5.68
C ALA A 340 11.71 -14.85 -5.45
N PHE A 341 10.48 -15.33 -5.24
CA PHE A 341 10.19 -16.76 -5.08
C PHE A 341 10.48 -17.56 -6.35
N ILE A 342 10.11 -17.04 -7.53
CA ILE A 342 10.43 -17.66 -8.82
C ILE A 342 11.95 -17.71 -9.03
N ALA A 343 12.65 -16.60 -8.79
CA ALA A 343 14.11 -16.52 -8.90
C ALA A 343 14.80 -17.53 -7.97
N TYR A 344 14.31 -17.68 -6.73
CA TYR A 344 14.76 -18.70 -5.81
C TYR A 344 14.60 -20.12 -6.36
N ILE A 345 13.42 -20.47 -6.90
CA ILE A 345 13.16 -21.79 -7.48
C ILE A 345 14.12 -22.05 -8.66
N VAL A 346 14.32 -21.06 -9.54
CA VAL A 346 15.23 -21.21 -10.70
C VAL A 346 16.67 -21.42 -10.26
N LEU A 347 17.16 -20.63 -9.31
CA LEU A 347 18.52 -20.76 -8.77
C LEU A 347 18.73 -22.12 -8.10
N GLN A 348 17.82 -22.54 -7.21
CA GLN A 348 17.90 -23.83 -6.53
C GLN A 348 17.81 -25.01 -7.51
N SER A 349 16.91 -24.93 -8.49
CA SER A 349 16.78 -25.98 -9.51
C SER A 349 18.06 -26.11 -10.34
N THR A 350 18.71 -24.99 -10.68
CA THR A 350 19.98 -24.99 -11.44
C THR A 350 21.10 -25.68 -10.64
N VAL A 351 21.20 -25.37 -9.35
CA VAL A 351 22.17 -26.01 -8.43
C VAL A 351 21.92 -27.52 -8.33
N LEU A 352 20.67 -27.93 -8.12
CA LEU A 352 20.30 -29.36 -8.04
C LEU A 352 20.60 -30.09 -9.34
N LEU A 353 20.27 -29.49 -10.49
CA LEU A 353 20.53 -30.08 -11.81
C LEU A 353 22.04 -30.25 -12.03
N PHE A 354 22.85 -29.26 -11.64
CA PHE A 354 24.31 -29.38 -11.67
C PHE A 354 24.82 -30.54 -10.79
N PHE A 355 24.30 -30.70 -9.57
CA PHE A 355 24.67 -31.84 -8.71
C PHE A 355 24.34 -33.17 -9.36
N TRP A 356 23.14 -33.31 -9.94
CA TRP A 356 22.75 -34.52 -10.65
C TRP A 356 23.65 -34.79 -11.86
N ILE A 357 24.02 -33.78 -12.64
CA ILE A 357 24.99 -33.93 -13.75
C ILE A 357 26.32 -34.45 -13.23
N VAL A 358 26.86 -33.90 -12.14
CA VAL A 358 28.15 -34.34 -11.57
C VAL A 358 28.07 -35.77 -11.05
N VAL A 359 26.98 -36.15 -10.39
CA VAL A 359 26.75 -37.52 -9.91
C VAL A 359 26.66 -38.50 -11.07
N ILE A 360 25.86 -38.19 -12.09
CA ILE A 360 25.73 -39.01 -13.30
C ILE A 360 27.08 -39.11 -14.00
N TRP A 361 27.80 -38.00 -14.16
CA TRP A 361 29.14 -37.97 -14.75
C TRP A 361 30.11 -38.88 -13.99
N ARG A 362 30.15 -38.79 -12.66
CA ARG A 362 30.98 -39.68 -11.84
C ARG A 362 30.56 -41.14 -11.97
N TRP A 363 29.27 -41.44 -11.97
CA TRP A 363 28.77 -42.80 -12.19
C TRP A 363 29.18 -43.35 -13.55
N THR A 364 29.14 -42.52 -14.60
CA THR A 364 29.59 -42.91 -15.94
C THR A 364 31.12 -43.02 -16.07
N GLN A 365 31.90 -42.36 -15.22
CA GLN A 365 33.36 -42.50 -15.20
C GLN A 365 33.85 -43.66 -14.31
N THR A 366 33.07 -44.09 -13.32
CA THR A 366 33.39 -45.25 -12.47
C THR A 366 33.30 -46.61 -13.19
N THR A 367 33.01 -46.66 -14.49
CA THR A 367 33.00 -47.91 -15.28
C THR A 367 34.38 -48.42 -15.70
N LEU A 368 35.47 -47.81 -15.19
CA LEU A 368 36.81 -48.39 -15.22
C LEU A 368 37.38 -48.44 -13.79
N LEU A 369 36.67 -49.12 -12.89
CA LEU A 369 37.35 -49.79 -11.78
C LEU A 369 38.27 -50.83 -12.41
N GLN A 370 39.53 -50.44 -12.62
CA GLN A 370 40.60 -51.37 -12.89
C GLN A 370 40.55 -52.40 -11.76
N GLU A 371 40.22 -53.66 -12.10
CA GLU A 371 40.16 -54.75 -11.14
C GLU A 371 41.46 -54.74 -10.33
N SER A 372 41.39 -54.28 -9.08
CA SER A 372 42.52 -54.39 -8.17
C SER A 372 42.69 -55.89 -7.94
N SER A 373 43.69 -56.49 -8.58
CA SER A 373 44.01 -57.88 -8.32
C SER A 373 44.36 -58.01 -6.84
N SER A 374 44.08 -59.17 -6.25
CA SER A 374 44.38 -59.49 -4.84
C SER A 374 45.88 -59.49 -4.50
N TYR A 375 46.75 -59.11 -5.44
CA TYR A 375 48.21 -59.07 -5.30
C TYR A 375 48.75 -57.64 -5.52
N PRO A 376 48.91 -56.84 -4.45
CA PRO A 376 49.32 -55.43 -4.54
C PRO A 376 50.73 -55.24 -5.12
N LEU A 377 51.60 -56.25 -5.03
CA LEU A 377 52.95 -56.23 -5.62
C LEU A 377 52.94 -56.28 -7.15
N VAL A 378 52.02 -57.03 -7.75
CA VAL A 378 51.89 -57.12 -9.22
C VAL A 378 51.36 -55.80 -9.79
N ASP A 379 50.42 -55.17 -9.08
CA ASP A 379 49.85 -53.89 -9.48
C ASP A 379 50.85 -52.73 -9.32
N PHE A 380 51.79 -52.85 -8.38
CA PHE A 380 52.90 -51.91 -8.22
C PHE A 380 53.96 -52.07 -9.31
N ALA A 381 54.33 -53.30 -9.67
CA ALA A 381 55.29 -53.59 -10.73
C ALA A 381 54.76 -53.18 -12.11
N ALA A 382 53.50 -53.46 -12.41
CA ALA A 382 52.86 -53.07 -13.68
C ALA A 382 52.79 -51.53 -13.85
N LYS A 383 52.62 -50.79 -12.76
CA LYS A 383 52.66 -49.31 -12.78
C LYS A 383 54.07 -48.75 -12.94
N PHE A 384 55.10 -49.43 -12.43
CA PHE A 384 56.50 -49.02 -12.60
C PHE A 384 56.99 -49.24 -14.04
N VAL A 385 56.71 -50.42 -14.63
CA VAL A 385 57.10 -50.74 -16.02
C VAL A 385 56.49 -49.77 -17.03
N ARG A 386 55.25 -49.30 -16.79
CA ARG A 386 54.59 -48.36 -17.70
C ARG A 386 55.24 -46.97 -17.73
N ASN A 387 55.90 -46.55 -16.66
CA ASN A 387 56.54 -45.23 -16.57
C ASN A 387 57.97 -45.22 -17.14
N GLU A 388 58.65 -46.38 -17.22
CA GLU A 388 59.98 -46.47 -17.83
C GLU A 388 59.96 -46.72 -19.35
N VAL A 389 58.85 -47.21 -19.92
CA VAL A 389 58.76 -47.64 -21.34
C VAL A 389 58.13 -46.57 -22.27
N VAL A 390 58.20 -45.28 -21.92
CA VAL A 390 57.84 -44.19 -22.86
C VAL A 390 59.01 -43.81 -23.80
N ALA A 391 60.15 -44.51 -23.74
CA ALA A 391 61.36 -44.11 -24.47
C ALA A 391 61.72 -44.93 -25.74
N GLN A 392 61.03 -46.02 -26.12
CA GLN A 392 61.29 -46.71 -27.40
C GLN A 392 60.00 -47.29 -28.03
N PRO A 393 59.63 -46.98 -29.29
CA PRO A 393 58.29 -47.29 -29.81
C PRO A 393 58.12 -48.66 -30.49
N ASP A 394 59.16 -49.50 -30.64
CA ASP A 394 59.11 -50.63 -31.60
C ASP A 394 59.43 -52.02 -31.02
N GLN A 395 59.17 -52.29 -29.74
CA GLN A 395 59.31 -53.65 -29.21
C GLN A 395 58.10 -54.07 -28.37
N ILE A 396 57.19 -54.80 -29.02
CA ILE A 396 56.06 -55.49 -28.36
C ILE A 396 56.65 -56.68 -27.61
N TRP A 397 56.78 -56.55 -26.29
CA TRP A 397 57.01 -57.71 -25.43
C TRP A 397 55.67 -58.38 -25.16
N GLU A 398 55.40 -59.50 -25.84
CA GLU A 398 54.41 -60.46 -25.37
C GLU A 398 54.96 -61.11 -24.09
N VAL A 399 54.61 -60.54 -22.93
CA VAL A 399 54.73 -61.26 -21.67
C VAL A 399 53.62 -62.30 -21.69
N GLU A 400 54.00 -63.54 -22.02
CA GLU A 400 53.12 -64.71 -22.04
C GLU A 400 52.51 -64.88 -20.64
N LYS A 401 51.24 -64.46 -20.51
CA LYS A 401 50.46 -64.43 -19.26
C LYS A 401 50.26 -65.81 -18.63
N ASP A 402 50.58 -66.88 -19.35
CA ASP A 402 50.31 -68.24 -18.91
C ASP A 402 51.35 -68.77 -17.91
N PHE A 403 52.56 -68.22 -17.86
CA PHE A 403 53.60 -68.68 -16.93
C PHE A 403 53.37 -68.22 -15.48
N LEU A 404 52.64 -67.12 -15.26
CA LEU A 404 52.43 -66.54 -13.93
C LEU A 404 51.20 -67.09 -13.20
N ARG A 405 50.42 -67.97 -13.85
CA ARG A 405 49.17 -68.50 -13.28
C ARG A 405 49.41 -69.66 -12.31
N ASP A 406 50.52 -70.37 -12.47
CA ASP A 406 50.92 -71.53 -11.64
C ASP A 406 52.20 -71.31 -10.82
N ALA A 407 52.81 -70.11 -10.89
CA ALA A 407 54.05 -69.81 -10.19
C ALA A 407 53.83 -69.53 -8.70
N GLY A 408 54.56 -70.25 -7.83
CA GLY A 408 54.57 -70.00 -6.39
C GLY A 408 55.28 -68.69 -6.04
N SER A 409 55.05 -68.14 -4.85
CA SER A 409 55.61 -66.85 -4.44
C SER A 409 57.14 -66.76 -4.46
N SER A 410 57.87 -67.88 -4.50
CA SER A 410 59.32 -67.91 -4.68
C SER A 410 59.76 -67.53 -6.09
N ASP A 411 59.03 -67.99 -7.10
CA ASP A 411 59.47 -67.93 -8.50
C ASP A 411 59.29 -66.50 -9.05
N VAL A 412 58.29 -65.78 -8.52
CA VAL A 412 58.07 -64.36 -8.81
C VAL A 412 59.16 -63.48 -8.17
N ILE A 413 59.69 -63.87 -7.00
CA ILE A 413 60.80 -63.16 -6.34
C ILE A 413 62.11 -63.38 -7.10
N GLU A 414 62.32 -64.57 -7.68
CA GLU A 414 63.51 -64.87 -8.46
C GLU A 414 63.57 -64.04 -9.76
N VAL A 415 62.43 -63.88 -10.45
CA VAL A 415 62.33 -63.00 -11.63
C VAL A 415 62.54 -61.52 -11.27
N LEU A 416 62.10 -61.08 -10.08
CA LEU A 416 62.34 -59.71 -9.59
C LEU A 416 63.78 -59.48 -9.11
N MET A 417 64.51 -60.52 -8.71
CA MET A 417 65.92 -60.40 -8.32
C MET A 417 66.86 -60.17 -9.52
N ASP A 418 66.49 -60.64 -10.71
CA ASP A 418 67.25 -60.41 -11.95
C ASP A 418 67.01 -59.02 -12.57
N ALA A 419 65.98 -58.30 -12.12
CA ALA A 419 65.75 -56.91 -12.51
C ALA A 419 66.75 -55.97 -11.79
N ARG A 420 67.95 -55.82 -12.36
CA ARG A 420 68.93 -54.82 -11.88
C ARG A 420 68.47 -53.40 -12.18
N VAL A 421 68.25 -52.62 -11.12
CA VAL A 421 68.09 -51.16 -11.19
C VAL A 421 69.43 -50.53 -11.58
N VAL A 422 69.54 -50.03 -12.81
CA VAL A 422 70.65 -49.18 -13.24
C VAL A 422 70.25 -47.73 -13.02
N ARG A 423 70.85 -47.07 -12.03
CA ARG A 423 70.68 -45.64 -11.78
C ARG A 423 71.53 -44.87 -12.80
N GLN A 424 70.90 -44.29 -13.83
CA GLN A 424 71.57 -43.29 -14.65
C GLN A 424 71.62 -41.96 -13.88
N GLY A 425 72.82 -41.36 -13.82
CA GLY A 425 73.09 -40.10 -13.12
C GLY A 425 72.69 -38.87 -13.90
#